data_AF-A0A2Z6LRQ6-F1
#
_entry.id   AF-A0A2Z6LRQ6-F1
#
_cell.length_a   1.000
_cell.length_b   1.000
_cell.length_c   1.000
_cell.angle_alpha   90.00
_cell.angle_beta   90.00
_cell.angle_gamma   90.00
#
_symmetry.space_group_name_H-M   'P 1'
#
loop_
_entity.id
_entity.type
_entity.pdbx_description
1 polymer ?
#
loop_
_entity_poly.entity_id
_entity_poly.type
_entity_poly.pdbx_seq_one_letter_code
_entity_poly.pdbx_strand_id
1 'polypeptide(L)'
;MEKKITVDSATLFNKGLEVIEAHYLFGVDYDDIDIVIHLQSIIHSMIETQDSSVLAQLGWPDMRLPILYTLSWPDRVYCSEITWPRLDLCKLGSLTFKAPDNIKYPSMNLANAAGRSGGTMTGVLSAANEKAVEMFIDEK
;
A
#
# COMPACT_ATOMS: atom_id res chain seq x y z
N MET A 1 0.95 -3.99 -15.87
CA MET A 1 0.93 -4.66 -14.57
C MET A 1 0.63 -6.12 -14.79
N GLU A 2 1.24 -6.99 -13.99
CA GLU A 2 1.03 -8.43 -14.01
C GLU A 2 -0.42 -8.77 -13.62
N LYS A 3 -0.99 -9.86 -14.16
CA LYS A 3 -2.41 -10.21 -13.94
C LYS A 3 -2.74 -10.38 -12.45
N LYS A 4 -1.82 -10.95 -11.68
CA LYS A 4 -1.95 -11.18 -10.23
C LYS A 4 -2.11 -9.87 -9.44
N ILE A 5 -1.22 -8.91 -9.64
CA ILE A 5 -1.25 -7.61 -8.94
C ILE A 5 -2.54 -6.86 -9.26
N THR A 6 -3.02 -6.96 -10.50
CA THR A 6 -4.28 -6.34 -10.91
C THR A 6 -5.48 -6.93 -10.15
N VAL A 7 -5.54 -8.26 -10.00
CA VAL A 7 -6.58 -8.94 -9.22
C VAL A 7 -6.48 -8.59 -7.74
N ASP A 8 -5.27 -8.65 -7.16
CA ASP A 8 -5.06 -8.32 -5.74
C ASP A 8 -5.41 -6.86 -5.41
N SER A 9 -5.17 -5.94 -6.34
CA SER A 9 -5.58 -4.54 -6.18
C SER A 9 -7.10 -4.39 -6.26
N ALA A 10 -7.77 -5.15 -7.13
CA ALA A 10 -9.22 -5.15 -7.26
C ALA A 10 -9.92 -5.74 -6.01
N THR A 11 -9.29 -6.71 -5.35
CA THR A 11 -9.81 -7.36 -4.13
C THR A 11 -9.31 -6.70 -2.84
N LEU A 12 -8.48 -5.66 -2.93
CA LEU A 12 -7.72 -5.06 -1.81
C LEU A 12 -6.81 -6.04 -1.04
N PHE A 13 -6.57 -7.24 -1.58
CA PHE A 13 -5.65 -8.20 -0.97
C PHE A 13 -4.22 -7.66 -0.92
N ASN A 14 -3.82 -6.91 -1.95
CA ASN A 14 -2.51 -6.24 -1.98
C ASN A 14 -2.32 -5.35 -0.74
N LYS A 15 -3.37 -4.59 -0.37
CA LYS A 15 -3.31 -3.70 0.78
C LYS A 15 -3.26 -4.47 2.11
N GLY A 16 -3.92 -5.62 2.19
CA GLY A 16 -3.81 -6.52 3.34
C GLY A 16 -2.39 -7.07 3.54
N LEU A 17 -1.70 -7.45 2.46
CA LEU A 17 -0.30 -7.87 2.52
C LEU A 17 0.62 -6.71 2.96
N GLU A 18 0.38 -5.50 2.47
CA GLU A 18 1.13 -4.31 2.86
C GLU A 18 0.95 -3.95 4.34
N VAL A 19 -0.20 -4.26 4.97
CA VAL A 19 -0.37 -4.11 6.43
C VAL A 19 0.53 -5.07 7.20
N ILE A 20 0.60 -6.32 6.76
CA ILE A 20 1.51 -7.31 7.34
C ILE A 20 2.96 -6.85 7.17
N GLU A 21 3.32 -6.36 5.98
CA GLU A 21 4.65 -5.82 5.70
C GLU A 21 5.00 -4.64 6.60
N ALA A 22 4.09 -3.68 6.77
CA ALA A 22 4.30 -2.52 7.64
C ALA A 22 4.55 -2.92 9.10
N HIS A 23 3.81 -3.91 9.61
CA HIS A 23 4.04 -4.48 10.94
C HIS A 23 5.47 -5.03 11.08
N TYR A 24 5.93 -5.83 10.11
CA TYR A 24 7.27 -6.43 10.16
C TYR A 24 8.41 -5.42 9.92
N LEU A 25 8.23 -4.46 9.00
CA LEU A 25 9.28 -3.50 8.65
C LEU A 25 9.47 -2.42 9.72
N PHE A 26 8.37 -1.97 10.34
CA PHE A 26 8.38 -0.80 11.22
C PHE A 26 8.07 -1.14 12.69
N GLY A 27 7.67 -2.37 12.99
CA GLY A 27 7.33 -2.79 14.36
C GLY A 27 6.05 -2.14 14.90
N VAL A 28 5.14 -1.73 14.03
CA VAL A 28 3.87 -1.08 14.38
C VAL A 28 2.80 -2.14 14.63
N ASP A 29 2.02 -2.00 15.71
CA ASP A 29 0.95 -2.95 16.02
C ASP A 29 -0.19 -2.88 14.99
N TYR A 30 -0.87 -3.99 14.73
CA TYR A 30 -1.97 -4.04 13.76
C TYR A 30 -3.15 -3.10 14.09
N ASP A 31 -3.33 -2.73 15.37
CA ASP A 31 -4.33 -1.77 15.82
C ASP A 31 -3.95 -0.32 15.49
N ASP A 32 -2.67 -0.06 15.18
CA ASP A 32 -2.12 1.25 14.83
C ASP A 32 -1.90 1.42 13.32
N ILE A 33 -2.47 0.54 12.50
CA ILE A 33 -2.36 0.59 11.02
C ILE A 33 -3.74 0.77 10.39
N ASP A 34 -3.99 1.98 9.90
CA ASP A 34 -5.22 2.32 9.18
C ASP A 34 -5.06 2.19 7.66
N ILE A 35 -6.05 1.57 7.02
CA ILE A 35 -6.15 1.54 5.56
C ILE A 35 -7.08 2.64 5.08
N VAL A 36 -6.58 3.46 4.16
CA VAL A 36 -7.32 4.57 3.55
C VAL A 36 -7.29 4.43 2.02
N ILE A 37 -8.46 4.50 1.38
CA ILE A 37 -8.58 4.55 -0.07
C ILE A 37 -8.32 5.99 -0.53
N HIS A 38 -7.27 6.17 -1.33
CA HIS A 38 -6.90 7.44 -1.95
C HIS A 38 -6.74 7.25 -3.47
N LEU A 39 -7.79 7.57 -4.23
CA LEU A 39 -7.86 7.23 -5.67
C LEU A 39 -6.85 7.98 -6.52
N GLN A 40 -6.46 9.19 -6.12
CA GLN A 40 -5.52 10.02 -6.85
C GLN A 40 -4.09 9.47 -6.80
N SER A 41 -3.78 8.61 -5.82
CA SER A 41 -2.45 7.99 -5.64
C SER A 41 -1.30 9.02 -5.61
N ILE A 42 -1.56 10.21 -5.08
CA ILE A 42 -0.55 11.27 -4.91
C ILE A 42 0.07 11.19 -3.52
N ILE A 43 -0.74 10.94 -2.50
CA ILE A 43 -0.25 10.56 -1.17
C ILE A 43 -0.02 9.05 -1.18
N HIS A 44 1.23 8.63 -0.94
CA HIS A 44 1.61 7.21 -1.00
C HIS A 44 1.42 6.49 0.34
N SER A 45 1.60 7.21 1.45
CA SER A 45 1.24 6.79 2.83
C SER A 45 1.46 7.96 3.79
N MET A 46 1.02 7.79 5.03
CA MET A 46 1.12 8.78 6.10
C MET A 46 1.60 8.12 7.39
N ILE A 47 2.23 8.89 8.27
CA ILE A 47 2.65 8.48 9.60
C ILE A 47 2.10 9.49 10.60
N GLU A 48 1.32 9.02 11.56
CA GLU A 48 0.93 9.80 12.73
C GLU A 48 2.05 9.69 13.78
N THR A 49 2.44 10.82 14.36
CA THR A 49 3.48 10.87 15.39
C THR A 49 2.87 11.07 16.78
N GLN A 50 3.68 10.91 17.83
CA GLN A 50 3.21 10.94 19.22
C GLN A 50 2.61 12.28 19.67
N ASP A 51 2.87 13.38 18.94
CA ASP A 51 2.26 14.69 19.19
C ASP A 51 0.98 14.92 18.37
N SER A 52 0.45 13.87 17.74
CA SER A 52 -0.70 13.87 16.83
C SER A 52 -0.47 14.62 15.52
N SER A 53 0.77 15.01 15.19
CA SER A 53 1.09 15.49 13.85
C SER A 53 1.15 14.34 12.85
N VAL A 54 0.70 14.60 11.62
CA VAL A 54 0.71 13.63 10.53
C VAL A 54 1.68 14.08 9.45
N LEU A 55 2.62 13.20 9.10
CA LEU A 55 3.56 13.39 7.99
C LEU A 55 3.14 12.52 6.82
N ALA A 56 3.01 13.13 5.64
CA ALA A 56 2.62 12.44 4.42
C ALA A 56 3.73 12.53 3.37
N GLN A 57 4.03 11.42 2.70
CA GLN A 57 4.89 11.45 1.51
C GLN A 57 4.03 11.58 0.26
N LEU A 58 4.25 12.67 -0.48
CA LEU A 58 3.56 12.96 -1.73
C LEU A 58 4.52 12.80 -2.92
N GLY A 59 3.99 12.32 -4.04
CA GLY A 59 4.74 12.23 -5.29
C GLY A 59 3.89 11.68 -6.43
N TRP A 60 4.43 11.66 -7.64
CA TRP A 60 3.78 10.99 -8.75
C TRP A 60 3.69 9.47 -8.51
N PRO A 61 2.63 8.79 -8.97
CA PRO A 61 2.49 7.34 -8.87
C PRO A 61 3.44 6.62 -9.83
N ASP A 62 4.73 6.66 -9.51
CA ASP A 62 5.82 6.16 -10.34
C ASP A 62 6.86 5.45 -9.48
N MET A 63 7.04 4.14 -9.71
CA MET A 63 7.96 3.28 -8.96
C MET A 63 9.43 3.71 -9.03
N ARG A 64 9.81 4.49 -10.06
CA ARG A 64 11.18 5.03 -10.15
C ARG A 64 11.51 5.92 -8.95
N LEU A 65 10.52 6.57 -8.33
CA LEU A 65 10.72 7.46 -7.18
C LEU A 65 11.12 6.70 -5.89
N PRO A 66 10.35 5.70 -5.39
CA PRO A 66 10.76 4.92 -4.22
C PRO A 66 12.02 4.08 -4.47
N ILE A 67 12.24 3.57 -5.69
CA ILE A 67 13.48 2.83 -6.05
C ILE A 67 14.69 3.76 -5.95
N LEU A 68 14.61 4.97 -6.52
CA LEU A 68 15.69 5.94 -6.43
C LEU A 68 16.01 6.29 -4.97
N TYR A 69 14.98 6.52 -4.16
CA TYR A 69 15.19 6.87 -2.75
C TYR A 69 15.84 5.73 -1.98
N THR A 70 15.44 4.48 -2.22
CA THR A 70 16.08 3.30 -1.62
C THR A 70 17.57 3.22 -1.94
N LEU A 71 17.97 3.55 -3.17
CA LEU A 71 19.37 3.53 -3.61
C LEU A 71 20.21 4.72 -3.15
N SER A 72 19.57 5.83 -2.80
CA SER A 72 20.26 7.09 -2.45
C SER A 72 20.17 7.45 -0.98
N TRP A 73 19.35 6.75 -0.20
CA TRP A 73 19.18 7.02 1.22
C TRP A 73 20.52 7.02 1.97
N PRO A 74 20.77 7.98 2.88
CA PRO A 74 19.85 9.02 3.37
C PRO A 74 19.78 10.29 2.50
N ASP A 75 20.59 10.37 1.46
CA ASP A 75 20.68 11.53 0.58
C ASP A 75 19.52 11.60 -0.42
N ARG A 76 19.42 12.74 -1.11
CA ARG A 76 18.49 12.92 -2.23
C ARG A 76 19.25 13.30 -3.49
N VAL A 77 18.91 12.63 -4.59
CA VAL A 77 19.48 12.92 -5.90
C VAL A 77 18.60 13.92 -6.64
N TYR A 78 19.21 14.93 -7.25
CA TYR A 78 18.50 15.88 -8.09
C TYR A 78 17.87 15.18 -9.29
N CYS A 79 16.60 15.48 -9.57
CA CYS A 79 15.87 14.96 -10.72
C CYS A 79 15.29 16.09 -11.55
N SER A 80 15.40 15.97 -12.87
CA SER A 80 14.98 17.02 -13.80
C SER A 80 13.46 17.08 -13.96
N GLU A 81 12.93 18.25 -14.33
CA GLU A 81 11.50 18.40 -14.67
C GLU A 81 11.08 17.60 -15.91
N ILE A 82 12.05 17.14 -16.72
CA ILE A 82 11.82 16.23 -17.84
C ILE A 82 11.47 14.83 -17.31
N THR A 83 12.08 14.41 -16.19
CA THR A 83 11.83 13.10 -15.59
C THR A 83 10.51 13.10 -14.82
N TRP A 84 10.31 14.11 -13.98
CA TRP A 84 9.09 14.33 -13.21
C TRP A 84 8.76 15.82 -13.16
N PRO A 85 7.59 16.24 -13.66
CA PRO A 85 7.17 17.63 -13.51
C PRO A 85 6.98 17.95 -12.03
N ARG A 86 7.10 19.23 -11.64
CA ARG A 86 6.77 19.63 -10.27
C ARG A 86 5.33 19.28 -9.94
N LEU A 87 5.11 18.72 -8.75
CA LEU A 87 3.77 18.43 -8.26
C LEU A 87 3.04 19.74 -7.94
N ASP A 88 2.09 20.11 -8.79
CA ASP A 88 1.28 21.32 -8.66
C ASP A 88 -0.07 20.97 -8.01
N LEU A 89 -0.16 21.16 -6.70
CA LEU A 89 -1.36 20.83 -5.92
C LEU A 89 -2.57 21.70 -6.30
N CYS A 90 -2.34 22.94 -6.72
CA CYS A 90 -3.42 23.83 -7.16
C CYS A 90 -4.04 23.33 -8.47
N LYS A 91 -3.24 22.80 -9.40
CA LYS A 91 -3.75 22.15 -10.63
C LYS A 91 -4.37 20.78 -10.37
N LEU A 92 -3.85 20.03 -9.41
CA LEU A 92 -4.41 18.73 -9.03
C LEU A 92 -5.83 18.88 -8.44
N GLY A 93 -6.09 19.97 -7.73
CA GLY A 93 -7.41 20.35 -7.25
C GLY A 93 -7.78 19.66 -5.94
N SER A 94 -8.07 18.36 -5.97
CA SER A 94 -8.59 17.63 -4.79
C SER A 94 -7.85 16.33 -4.50
N LEU A 95 -7.66 16.08 -3.21
CA LEU A 95 -7.23 14.81 -2.64
C LEU A 95 -8.39 14.26 -1.82
N THR A 96 -8.85 13.05 -2.13
CA THR A 96 -10.00 12.44 -1.46
C THR A 96 -9.57 11.19 -0.73
N PHE A 97 -10.25 10.92 0.38
CA PHE A 97 -9.97 9.80 1.28
C PHE A 97 -11.28 9.10 1.62
N LYS A 98 -11.25 7.78 1.65
CA LYS A 98 -12.41 6.96 2.02
C LYS A 98 -11.96 5.74 2.82
N ALA A 99 -12.75 5.36 3.82
CA ALA A 99 -12.56 4.08 4.49
C ALA A 99 -12.86 2.91 3.51
N PRO A 100 -12.11 1.80 3.60
CA PRO A 100 -12.42 0.58 2.85
C PRO A 100 -13.74 -0.03 3.34
N ASP A 101 -14.45 -0.67 2.43
CA ASP A 101 -15.66 -1.43 2.75
C ASP A 101 -15.30 -2.88 3.07
N ASN A 102 -15.21 -3.22 4.36
CA ASN A 102 -14.80 -4.55 4.81
C ASN A 102 -15.83 -5.65 4.48
N ILE A 103 -17.09 -5.31 4.18
CA ILE A 103 -18.08 -6.27 3.71
C ILE A 103 -17.79 -6.63 2.26
N LYS A 104 -17.47 -5.62 1.44
CA LYS A 104 -17.10 -5.81 0.04
C LYS A 104 -15.71 -6.43 -0.14
N TYR A 105 -14.78 -6.14 0.77
CA TYR A 105 -13.37 -6.54 0.70
C TYR A 105 -12.97 -7.37 1.94
N PRO A 106 -13.38 -8.65 2.01
CA PRO A 106 -13.11 -9.51 3.16
C PRO A 106 -11.62 -9.88 3.33
N SER A 107 -10.81 -9.70 2.28
CA SER A 107 -9.35 -9.86 2.28
C SER A 107 -8.65 -9.12 3.42
N MET A 108 -9.20 -7.97 3.80
CA MET A 108 -8.73 -7.11 4.89
C MET A 108 -8.77 -7.83 6.24
N ASN A 109 -9.89 -8.48 6.54
CA ASN A 109 -10.08 -9.23 7.78
C ASN A 109 -9.16 -10.46 7.80
N LEU A 110 -8.98 -11.13 6.65
CA LEU A 110 -8.07 -12.27 6.52
C LEU A 110 -6.62 -11.88 6.78
N ALA A 111 -6.17 -10.76 6.22
CA ALA A 111 -4.82 -10.25 6.43
C ALA A 111 -4.55 -9.91 7.90
N ASN A 112 -5.47 -9.19 8.55
CA ASN A 112 -5.36 -8.87 9.98
C ASN A 112 -5.38 -10.13 10.85
N ALA A 113 -6.24 -11.10 10.56
CA ALA A 113 -6.28 -12.36 11.31
C ALA A 113 -4.99 -13.18 11.14
N ALA A 114 -4.46 -13.26 9.92
CA ALA A 114 -3.21 -13.96 9.64
C ALA A 114 -2.02 -13.27 10.30
N GLY A 115 -1.96 -11.93 10.23
CA GLY A 115 -0.95 -11.11 10.87
C GLY A 115 -0.92 -11.32 12.38
N ARG A 116 -2.08 -11.20 13.05
CA ARG A 116 -2.20 -11.42 14.51
C ARG A 116 -1.92 -12.85 14.95
N SER A 117 -2.22 -13.83 14.11
CA SER A 117 -1.86 -15.22 14.38
C SER A 117 -0.34 -15.42 14.39
N GLY A 118 0.40 -14.58 13.65
CA GLY A 118 1.85 -14.63 13.56
C GLY A 118 2.38 -15.96 13.04
N GLY A 119 3.64 -16.25 13.36
CA GLY A 119 4.30 -17.49 12.96
C GLY A 119 4.30 -17.67 11.44
N THR A 120 3.81 -18.82 10.98
CA THR A 120 3.76 -19.15 9.54
C THR A 120 2.45 -18.75 8.86
N MET A 121 1.48 -18.19 9.58
CA MET A 121 0.14 -17.95 9.05
C MET A 121 0.13 -16.92 7.90
N THR A 122 1.02 -15.92 7.94
CA THR A 122 1.17 -14.93 6.86
C THR A 122 1.69 -15.58 5.58
N GLY A 123 2.59 -16.57 5.68
CA GLY A 123 3.05 -17.38 4.56
C GLY A 123 1.95 -18.27 3.99
N VAL A 124 1.13 -18.89 4.86
CA VAL A 124 -0.06 -19.66 4.45
C VAL A 124 -1.05 -18.78 3.70
N LEU A 125 -1.33 -17.57 4.21
CA LEU A 125 -2.21 -16.60 3.57
C LEU A 125 -1.70 -16.21 2.17
N SER A 126 -0.40 -15.91 2.05
CA SER A 126 0.21 -15.55 0.75
C SER A 126 0.07 -16.69 -0.27
N ALA A 127 0.44 -17.91 0.11
CA ALA A 127 0.36 -19.08 -0.77
C ALA A 127 -1.09 -19.41 -1.16
N ALA A 128 -2.04 -19.30 -0.23
CA ALA A 128 -3.46 -19.50 -0.51
C ALA A 128 -3.99 -18.45 -1.50
N ASN A 129 -3.58 -17.18 -1.36
CA ASN A 129 -3.97 -16.13 -2.29
C ASN A 129 -3.42 -16.34 -3.69
N GLU A 130 -2.14 -16.71 -3.81
CA GLU A 130 -1.55 -17.02 -5.12
C GLU A 130 -2.35 -18.09 -5.86
N LYS A 131 -2.75 -19.17 -5.16
CA LYS A 131 -3.57 -20.21 -5.77
C LYS A 131 -4.99 -19.75 -6.08
N ALA A 132 -5.61 -18.97 -5.19
CA ALA A 132 -6.95 -18.43 -5.41
C ALA A 132 -7.01 -17.48 -6.62
N VAL A 133 -6.00 -16.62 -6.79
CA VAL A 133 -5.89 -15.72 -7.94
C VAL A 133 -5.66 -16.48 -9.24
N GLU A 134 -4.82 -17.53 -9.21
CA GLU A 134 -4.64 -18.43 -10.36
C GLU A 134 -5.98 -19.05 -10.79
N MET A 135 -6.74 -19.60 -9.83
CA MET A 135 -8.06 -20.19 -10.10
C MET A 135 -9.06 -19.17 -10.64
N PHE A 136 -9.07 -17.95 -10.08
CA PHE A 136 -9.93 -16.86 -10.56
C PHE A 136 -9.60 -16.45 -12.00
N ILE A 137 -8.32 -16.36 -12.36
CA ILE A 137 -7.88 -16.03 -13.73
C ILE A 137 -8.24 -17.15 -14.71
N ASP A 138 -8.19 -18.40 -14.25
CA ASP A 138 -8.56 -19.59 -15.01
C ASP A 138 -10.09 -19.81 -15.10
N GLU A 139 -10.90 -18.92 -14.51
CA GLU A 139 -12.37 -19.04 -14.43
C GLU A 139 -12.84 -20.36 -13.77
N LYS A 140 -12.15 -20.81 -12.72
CA LYS A 140 -12.43 -22.04 -11.95
C LYS A 140 -13.13 -21.79 -10.62
#